data_AF-A0A973NPM4-F1
#
_entry.id   AF-A0A973NPM4-F1
#
_cell.length_a   1.000
_cell.length_b   1.000
_cell.length_c   1.000
_cell.angle_alpha   90.00
_cell.angle_beta   90.00
_cell.angle_gamma   90.00
#
_symmetry.space_group_name_H-M   'P 1'
#
loop_
_entity.id
_entity.type
_entity.pdbx_description
1 polymer ?
#
loop_
_entity_poly.entity_id
_entity_poly.type
_entity_poly.pdbx_seq_one_letter_code
_entity_poly.pdbx_strand_id
1 'polypeptide(L)' 'MATGRTGQRNVSRDRGRVAGQQGYEIGYFARKHGISRQQAQELISRVGNNREKLNAAAAKLRGRQQG' A
#
# COMPACT_ATOMS: atom_id res chain seq x y z
N MET A 1 7.13 -27.15 -36.38
CA MET A 1 7.83 -25.87 -36.63
C MET A 1 7.08 -24.82 -35.80
N ALA A 2 7.50 -24.58 -34.56
CA ALA A 2 8.27 -23.39 -34.10
C ALA A 2 7.41 -22.10 -34.18
N THR A 3 7.25 -21.21 -33.19
CA THR A 3 7.78 -20.98 -31.83
C THR A 3 7.08 -19.69 -31.36
N GLY A 4 6.76 -19.49 -30.08
CA GLY A 4 6.42 -18.13 -29.62
C GLY A 4 5.62 -17.97 -28.33
N ARG A 5 6.29 -18.15 -27.19
CA ARG A 5 5.89 -17.69 -25.86
C ARG A 5 5.68 -16.16 -25.88
N THR A 6 4.54 -15.65 -25.43
CA THR A 6 4.43 -14.29 -24.85
C THR A 6 3.41 -14.32 -23.73
N GLY A 7 3.92 -14.52 -22.52
CA GLY A 7 3.24 -14.05 -21.33
C GLY A 7 3.21 -12.51 -21.32
N GLN A 8 2.60 -11.99 -20.28
CA GLN A 8 2.59 -10.60 -19.83
C GLN A 8 1.44 -9.68 -20.25
N ARG A 9 0.76 -9.24 -19.18
CA ARG A 9 0.27 -7.87 -18.93
C ARG A 9 -1.14 -7.57 -19.41
N ASN A 10 -2.11 -8.05 -18.63
CA ASN A 10 -3.24 -7.19 -18.31
C ASN A 10 -3.17 -6.84 -16.81
N VAL A 11 -2.28 -5.89 -16.53
CA VAL A 11 -2.08 -5.22 -15.24
C VAL A 11 -3.21 -4.19 -15.06
N SER A 12 -4.45 -4.66 -14.99
CA SER A 12 -5.61 -3.79 -14.79
C SER A 12 -6.40 -4.17 -13.54
N ARG A 13 -5.68 -4.56 -12.50
CA ARG A 13 -6.08 -4.16 -11.14
C ARG A 13 -5.40 -2.83 -10.85
N ASP A 14 -5.92 -1.81 -11.52
CA ASP A 14 -5.81 -0.38 -11.21
C ASP A 14 -6.44 -0.07 -9.83
N ARG A 15 -6.18 -0.91 -8.82
CA ARG A 15 -6.48 -0.68 -7.41
C ARG A 15 -5.42 0.24 -6.76
N GLY A 16 -4.49 0.76 -7.56
CA GLY A 16 -3.41 1.66 -7.15
C GLY A 16 -3.87 3.11 -6.96
N ARG A 17 -4.97 3.51 -7.61
CA ARG A 17 -5.71 4.73 -7.27
C ARG A 17 -6.81 4.39 -6.29
N VAL A 18 -6.45 4.18 -5.03
CA VAL A 18 -7.46 4.44 -3.99
C VAL A 18 -7.61 5.95 -3.98
N ALA A 19 -8.73 6.39 -4.56
CA ALA A 19 -9.16 7.76 -4.49
C ALA A 19 -9.14 8.17 -3.03
N GLY A 20 -8.29 9.14 -2.70
CA GLY A 20 -8.12 9.66 -1.35
C GLY A 20 -9.45 10.18 -0.83
N GLN A 21 -10.18 9.35 -0.09
CA GLN A 21 -11.37 9.73 0.66
C GLN A 21 -10.97 9.88 2.14
N GLN A 22 -10.02 10.80 2.32
CA GLN A 22 -9.85 11.83 3.36
C GLN A 22 -10.03 11.51 4.85
N GLY A 23 -10.16 10.26 5.29
CA GLY A 23 -10.01 9.96 6.72
C GLY A 23 -10.39 8.56 7.17
N TYR A 24 -11.29 7.91 6.43
CA TYR A 24 -11.66 6.51 6.71
C TYR A 24 -10.48 5.56 6.51
N GLU A 25 -9.59 5.92 5.57
CA GLU A 25 -8.45 5.11 5.18
C GLU A 25 -7.37 5.02 6.28
N ILE A 26 -7.21 6.04 7.12
CA ILE A 26 -6.17 6.04 8.18
C ILE A 26 -6.46 4.95 9.21
N GLY A 27 -7.72 4.87 9.68
CA GLY A 27 -8.13 3.89 10.67
C GLY A 27 -8.06 2.46 10.13
N TYR A 28 -8.56 2.24 8.90
CA TYR A 28 -8.45 0.94 8.25
C TYR A 28 -7.00 0.54 8.00
N PHE A 29 -6.16 1.46 7.53
CA PHE A 29 -4.75 1.21 7.26
C PHE A 29 -3.96 0.90 8.53
N ALA A 30 -4.20 1.66 9.61
CA ALA A 30 -3.63 1.42 10.93
C ALA A 30 -3.95 -0.01 11.42
N ARG A 31 -5.23 -0.38 11.42
CA ARG A 31 -5.67 -1.73 11.84
C ARG A 31 -5.13 -2.83 10.94
N LYS A 32 -5.13 -2.64 9.63
CA LYS A 32 -4.66 -3.61 8.65
C LYS A 32 -3.18 -3.93 8.83
N HIS A 33 -2.36 -2.93 9.15
CA HIS A 33 -0.91 -3.09 9.31
C HIS A 33 -0.46 -3.21 10.76
N GLY A 34 -1.38 -3.12 11.73
CA GLY A 34 -1.07 -3.17 13.15
C GLY A 34 -0.23 -2.00 13.63
N ILE A 35 -0.37 -0.83 13.02
CA ILE A 35 0.36 0.40 13.37
C ILE A 35 -0.57 1.39 14.06
N SER A 36 -0.01 2.39 14.74
CA SER A 36 -0.84 3.44 15.35
C SER A 36 -1.46 4.36 14.29
N ARG A 37 -2.58 5.01 14.64
CA ARG A 37 -3.24 5.98 13.76
C ARG A 37 -2.31 7.14 13.40
N GLN A 38 -1.45 7.57 14.32
CA GLN A 38 -0.45 8.59 14.08
C GLN A 38 0.60 8.12 13.07
N GLN A 39 1.10 6.88 13.19
CA GLN A 39 2.04 6.31 12.22
C GLN A 39 1.43 6.16 10.82
N ALA A 40 0.17 5.74 10.76
CA ALA A 40 -0.58 5.71 9.51
C ALA A 40 -0.69 7.11 8.88
N GLN A 41 -1.00 8.12 9.67
CA GLN A 41 -1.10 9.51 9.21
C GLN A 41 0.26 10.04 8.75
N GLU A 42 1.35 9.80 9.48
CA GLU A 42 2.69 10.19 9.07
C GLU A 42 3.11 9.52 7.76
N LEU A 43 2.80 8.23 7.59
CA LEU A 43 3.05 7.51 6.34
C LEU A 43 2.29 8.13 5.17
N ILE A 44 1.01 8.43 5.35
CA ILE A 44 0.16 9.08 4.33
C ILE A 44 0.68 10.49 4.01
N SER A 45 1.08 11.27 5.01
CA SER A 45 1.66 12.60 4.79
C SER A 45 3.01 12.53 4.07
N ARG A 46 3.87 11.55 4.39
CA ARG A 46 5.21 11.41 3.79
C ARG A 46 5.19 10.78 2.39
N VAL A 47 4.30 9.82 2.16
CA VAL A 47 4.25 9.00 0.93
C VAL A 47 3.17 9.48 -0.05
N GLY A 48 2.14 10.16 0.46
CA GLY A 48 0.93 10.50 -0.27
C GLY A 48 -0.05 9.33 -0.37
N ASN A 49 -1.12 9.53 -1.16
CA ASN A 49 -2.22 8.57 -1.31
C ASN A 49 -1.88 7.35 -2.19
N ASN A 50 -0.61 6.98 -2.33
CA ASN A 50 -0.22 5.80 -3.10
C ASN A 50 -0.28 4.55 -2.21
N ARG A 51 -1.32 3.73 -2.40
CA ARG A 51 -1.58 2.53 -1.60
C ARG A 51 -0.44 1.51 -1.62
N GLU A 52 0.24 1.31 -2.75
CA GLU A 52 1.34 0.35 -2.84
C GLU A 52 2.53 0.81 -2.00
N LYS A 53 2.92 2.08 -2.15
CA LYS A 53 4.00 2.67 -1.35
C LYS A 53 3.64 2.69 0.14
N LEU A 54 2.39 3.00 0.48
CA LEU A 54 1.91 2.95 1.86
C LEU A 54 1.99 1.55 2.45
N ASN A 55 1.47 0.52 1.76
CA ASN A 55 1.57 -0.86 2.25
C ASN A 55 3.03 -1.29 2.44
N ALA A 56 3.91 -0.95 1.51
CA ALA A 56 5.34 -1.26 1.61
C ALA A 56 6.00 -0.55 2.81
N ALA A 57 5.67 0.73 3.03
CA ALA A 57 6.22 1.49 4.13
C ALA A 57 5.69 1.01 5.50
N ALA A 58 4.40 0.68 5.61
CA ALA A 58 3.83 0.11 6.82
C ALA A 58 4.38 -1.29 7.15
N ALA A 59 4.57 -2.14 6.13
CA ALA A 59 5.20 -3.45 6.31
C ALA A 59 6.62 -3.33 6.89
N LYS A 60 7.40 -2.35 6.43
CA LYS A 60 8.74 -2.04 6.96
C LYS A 60 8.70 -1.53 8.40
N LEU A 61 7.73 -0.68 8.73
CA LEU A 61 7.55 -0.16 10.09
C LEU A 61 7.18 -1.26 11.09
N ARG A 62 6.25 -2.16 10.75
CA ARG A 62 5.86 -3.27 11.61
C ARG A 62 7.04 -4.18 11.96
N GLY A 63 7.93 -4.45 10.99
CA GLY A 63 9.12 -5.27 11.20
C GLY A 63 10.15 -4.66 12.17
N ARG A 64 10.14 -3.34 12.37
CA ARG A 64 11.04 -2.63 13.30
C ARG A 64 10.49 -2.46 14.72
N GLN A 65 9.19 -2.64 14.93
CA GLN A 65 8.54 -2.38 16.23
C GLN A 65 8.29 -3.64 17.07
N GLN A 66 8.74 -4.82 16.61
CA GLN A 66 8.59 -6.09 17.32
C GLN A 66 9.93 -6.73 17.73
N GLY A 67 11.00 -5.93 17.80
CA GLY A 67 12.25 -6.29 18.47
C GLY A 67 12.43 -5.37 19.67
#